data_AF-L0IE63-F1
#
_entry.id   AF-L0IE63-F1
#
_cell.length_a   1.000
_cell.length_b   1.000
_cell.length_c   1.000
_cell.angle_alpha   90.00
_cell.angle_beta   90.00
_cell.angle_gamma   90.00
#
_symmetry.space_group_name_H-M   'P 1'
#
loop_
_entity.id
_entity.type
_entity.pdbx_description
1 polymer ?
#
loop_
_entity_poly.entity_id
_entity_poly.type
_entity_poly.pdbx_seq_one_letter_code
_entity_poly.pdbx_strand_id
1 'polypeptide(L)'
;MTTIDVDGESAADGLLTLVLAVVEILVDALEREAIRRMESGRLTDEEVDRLGQQLAAIETQIEEIEADHELEDDVANLRGDLDNLVRDAIERLGEADGDDRSVADQFLAGDRP
;
A
#
# COMPACT_ATOMS: atom_id res chain seq x y z
N MET A 1 -23.65 -18.38 -12.50
CA MET A 1 -22.67 -17.51 -13.18
C MET A 1 -23.24 -16.11 -13.08
N THR A 2 -22.80 -15.34 -12.10
CA THR A 2 -23.32 -13.98 -11.90
C THR A 2 -22.63 -13.11 -12.94
N THR A 3 -23.32 -12.81 -14.04
CA THR A 3 -22.88 -11.79 -14.98
C THR A 3 -22.99 -10.46 -14.26
N ILE A 4 -21.84 -9.88 -13.90
CA ILE A 4 -21.77 -8.50 -13.45
C ILE A 4 -21.91 -7.66 -14.71
N ASP A 5 -23.11 -7.10 -14.89
CA ASP A 5 -23.37 -6.07 -15.89
C ASP A 5 -22.74 -4.79 -15.32
N VAL A 6 -21.54 -4.46 -15.81
CA VAL A 6 -20.87 -3.21 -15.45
C VAL A 6 -21.15 -2.26 -16.61
N ASP A 7 -21.88 -1.18 -16.33
CA ASP A 7 -22.00 -0.06 -17.26
C ASP A 7 -20.58 0.36 -17.67
N GLY A 8 -20.29 0.40 -18.98
CA GLY A 8 -18.91 0.52 -19.48
C GLY A 8 -18.17 1.77 -18.98
N GLU A 9 -18.89 2.86 -18.75
CA GLU A 9 -18.36 4.09 -18.14
C GLU A 9 -17.96 3.84 -16.68
N SER A 10 -18.85 3.23 -15.89
CA SER A 10 -18.59 2.86 -14.49
C SER A 10 -17.46 1.83 -14.34
N ALA A 11 -17.30 0.93 -15.31
CA ALA A 11 -16.19 -0.02 -15.36
C ALA A 11 -14.84 0.66 -15.60
N ALA A 12 -14.83 1.67 -16.49
CA ALA A 12 -13.64 2.42 -16.84
C ALA A 12 -13.20 3.28 -15.65
N ASP A 13 -14.13 3.98 -15.02
CA ASP A 13 -13.86 4.79 -13.83
C ASP A 13 -13.37 3.92 -12.67
N GLY A 14 -14.03 2.79 -12.39
CA GLY A 14 -13.58 1.87 -11.34
C GLY A 14 -12.18 1.26 -11.60
N LEU A 15 -11.82 1.00 -12.86
CA LEU A 15 -10.45 0.58 -13.19
C LEU A 15 -9.46 1.73 -13.03
N LEU A 16 -9.84 2.95 -13.42
CA LEU A 16 -9.02 4.13 -13.27
C LEU A 16 -8.75 4.40 -11.78
N THR A 17 -9.77 4.37 -10.93
CA THR A 17 -9.65 4.45 -9.46
C THR A 17 -8.65 3.42 -8.94
N LEU A 18 -8.74 2.17 -9.38
CA LEU A 18 -7.82 1.11 -8.95
C LEU A 18 -6.37 1.39 -9.38
N VAL A 19 -6.16 1.83 -10.62
CA VAL A 19 -4.83 2.15 -11.13
C VAL A 19 -4.24 3.33 -10.37
N LEU A 20 -5.00 4.40 -10.18
CA LEU A 20 -4.54 5.60 -9.45
C LEU A 20 -4.17 5.25 -8.01
N ALA A 21 -5.03 4.53 -7.28
CA ALA A 21 -4.75 4.07 -5.92
C ALA A 21 -3.46 3.24 -5.84
N VAL A 22 -3.22 2.34 -6.80
CA VAL A 22 -1.98 1.56 -6.85
C VAL A 22 -0.76 2.44 -7.15
N VAL A 23 -0.87 3.39 -8.07
CA VAL A 23 0.23 4.30 -8.39
C VAL A 23 0.56 5.18 -7.19
N GLU A 24 -0.41 5.72 -6.46
CA GLU A 24 -0.18 6.48 -5.23
C GLU A 24 0.60 5.67 -4.19
N ILE A 25 0.21 4.41 -3.96
CA ILE A 25 0.91 3.50 -3.04
C ILE A 25 2.37 3.29 -3.48
N LEU A 26 2.61 3.20 -4.79
CA LEU A 26 3.96 3.05 -5.33
C LEU A 26 4.77 4.34 -5.16
N VAL A 27 4.18 5.52 -5.39
CA VAL A 27 4.82 6.82 -5.16
C VAL A 27 5.24 6.94 -3.70
N ASP A 28 4.33 6.72 -2.76
CA ASP A 28 4.58 6.64 -1.32
C ASP A 28 5.77 5.72 -0.97
N ALA A 29 5.80 4.54 -1.58
CA ALA A 29 6.86 3.56 -1.34
C ALA A 29 8.22 4.03 -1.90
N LEU A 30 8.20 4.66 -3.08
CA LEU A 30 9.37 5.22 -3.73
C LEU A 30 9.93 6.42 -2.98
N GLU A 31 9.09 7.31 -2.45
CA GLU A 31 9.50 8.42 -1.58
C GLU A 31 10.21 7.90 -0.34
N ARG A 32 9.61 6.92 0.34
CA ARG A 32 10.22 6.28 1.53
C ARG A 32 11.56 5.64 1.17
N GLU A 33 11.69 5.03 0.00
CA GLU A 33 12.96 4.47 -0.47
C GLU A 33 13.98 5.56 -0.84
N ALA A 34 13.54 6.67 -1.43
CA ALA A 34 14.38 7.82 -1.75
C ALA A 34 15.03 8.36 -0.46
N ILE A 35 14.23 8.52 0.59
CA ILE A 35 14.71 8.95 1.92
C ILE A 35 15.75 7.95 2.46
N ARG A 36 15.43 6.65 2.45
CA ARG A 36 16.39 5.61 2.91
C ARG A 36 17.70 5.63 2.12
N ARG A 37 17.64 5.85 0.80
CA ARG A 37 18.84 5.90 -0.04
C ARG A 37 19.67 7.15 0.20
N MET A 38 19.02 8.30 0.35
CA MET A 38 19.63 9.57 0.74
C MET A 38 20.37 9.42 2.08
N GLU A 39 19.70 8.90 3.12
CA GLU A 39 20.30 8.68 4.44
C GLU A 39 21.50 7.72 4.40
N SER A 40 21.46 6.72 3.52
CA SER A 40 22.56 5.76 3.34
C SER A 40 23.70 6.25 2.44
N GLY A 41 23.61 7.47 1.89
CA GLY A 41 24.60 8.02 0.94
C GLY A 41 24.65 7.28 -0.41
N ARG A 42 23.58 6.53 -0.76
CA ARG A 42 23.47 5.79 -2.03
C ARG A 42 22.96 6.63 -3.20
N LEU A 43 22.56 7.87 -2.93
CA LEU A 43 22.19 8.87 -3.93
C LEU A 43 22.98 10.14 -3.65
N THR A 44 23.43 10.78 -4.72
CA THR A 44 23.98 12.14 -4.69
C THR A 44 22.86 13.17 -4.55
N ASP A 45 23.19 14.38 -4.07
CA ASP A 45 22.21 15.47 -3.92
C ASP A 45 21.48 15.78 -5.25
N GLU A 46 22.20 15.75 -6.37
CA GLU A 46 21.63 15.95 -7.71
C GLU A 46 20.64 14.84 -8.10
N GLU A 47 20.91 13.58 -7.72
CA GLU A 47 20.01 12.46 -7.96
C GLU A 47 18.76 12.52 -7.07
N VAL A 48 18.90 12.99 -5.82
CA VAL A 48 17.77 13.22 -4.91
C VAL A 48 16.85 14.30 -5.47
N ASP A 49 17.40 15.45 -5.87
CA ASP A 49 16.62 16.55 -6.45
C ASP A 49 15.89 16.11 -7.73
N ARG A 50 16.59 15.39 -8.60
CA ARG A 50 16.02 14.88 -9.86
C ARG A 50 14.92 13.84 -9.61
N LEU A 51 15.05 13.01 -8.58
CA LEU A 51 14.05 12.02 -8.21
C LEU A 51 12.81 12.70 -7.62
N GLY A 52 12.99 13.64 -6.69
CA GLY A 52 11.89 14.41 -6.10
C GLY A 52 11.06 15.15 -7.16
N GLN A 53 11.72 15.80 -8.13
CA GLN A 53 11.03 16.46 -9.24
C GLN A 53 10.19 15.50 -10.10
N GLN A 54 10.66 14.26 -10.30
CA GLN A 54 9.91 13.27 -11.07
C GLN A 54 8.70 12.74 -10.29
N LEU A 55 8.86 12.49 -8.99
CA LEU A 55 7.76 12.04 -8.13
C LEU A 55 6.68 13.12 -8.03
N ALA A 56 7.06 14.37 -7.78
CA ALA A 56 6.11 15.50 -7.76
C ALA A 56 5.37 15.67 -9.10
N ALA A 57 6.04 15.46 -10.23
CA ALA A 57 5.39 15.52 -11.54
C ALA A 57 4.39 14.37 -11.76
N ILE A 58 4.60 13.21 -11.13
CA ILE A 58 3.65 12.10 -11.15
C ILE A 58 2.45 12.43 -10.28
N GLU A 59 2.67 12.96 -9.06
CA GLU A 59 1.60 13.38 -8.16
C GLU A 59 0.68 14.42 -8.81
N THR A 60 1.25 15.46 -9.43
CA THR A 60 0.45 16.46 -10.15
C THR A 60 -0.40 15.83 -11.27
N GLN A 61 0.14 14.85 -12.01
CA GLN A 61 -0.64 14.16 -13.04
C GLN A 61 -1.76 13.30 -12.45
N ILE A 62 -1.54 12.69 -11.29
CA ILE A 62 -2.58 11.93 -10.57
C ILE A 62 -3.69 12.89 -10.14
N GLU A 63 -3.35 14.01 -9.49
CA GLU A 63 -4.30 15.03 -9.05
C GLU A 63 -5.12 15.59 -10.22
N GLU A 64 -4.50 15.84 -11.38
CA GLU A 64 -5.19 16.29 -12.59
C GLU A 64 -6.19 15.24 -13.10
N ILE A 65 -5.81 13.96 -13.13
CA ILE A 65 -6.69 12.87 -13.60
C ILE A 65 -7.84 12.65 -12.62
N GLU A 66 -7.59 12.69 -11.31
CA GLU A 66 -8.64 12.55 -10.29
C GLU A 66 -9.67 13.67 -10.40
N ALA A 67 -9.22 14.92 -10.55
CA ALA A 67 -10.10 16.07 -10.70
C ALA A 67 -10.90 16.04 -12.02
N ASP A 68 -10.28 15.61 -13.13
CA ASP A 68 -10.95 15.50 -14.43
C ASP A 68 -12.05 14.43 -14.44
N HIS A 69 -11.96 13.42 -13.57
CA HIS A 69 -12.89 12.29 -13.48
C HIS A 69 -13.74 12.28 -12.19
N GLU A 70 -13.58 13.27 -11.30
CA GLU A 70 -14.26 13.35 -9.99
C GLU A 70 -14.02 12.10 -9.10
N LEU A 71 -12.77 11.60 -9.10
CA LEU A 71 -12.39 10.33 -8.43
C LEU A 71 -11.62 10.50 -7.12
N GLU A 72 -11.43 11.72 -6.61
CA GLU A 72 -10.60 12.01 -5.43
C GLU A 72 -11.03 11.18 -4.21
N ASP A 73 -12.33 11.17 -3.93
CA ASP A 73 -12.89 10.42 -2.79
C ASP A 73 -12.82 8.91 -3.02
N ASP A 74 -13.06 8.45 -4.25
CA ASP A 74 -13.07 7.03 -4.59
C ASP A 74 -11.67 6.41 -4.49
N VAL A 75 -10.64 7.14 -4.96
CA VAL A 75 -9.23 6.73 -4.85
C VAL A 75 -8.82 6.69 -3.38
N ALA A 76 -9.12 7.75 -2.62
CA ALA A 76 -8.79 7.83 -1.21
C ALA A 76 -9.44 6.69 -0.39
N ASN A 77 -10.71 6.41 -0.64
CA ASN A 77 -11.44 5.32 0.01
C ASN A 77 -10.84 3.95 -0.34
N LEU A 78 -10.60 3.69 -1.62
CA LEU A 78 -10.02 2.41 -2.08
C LEU A 78 -8.63 2.19 -1.49
N ARG A 79 -7.79 3.22 -1.45
CA ARG A 79 -6.47 3.14 -0.82
C ARG A 79 -6.57 2.80 0.68
N GLY A 80 -7.49 3.44 1.40
CA GLY A 80 -7.75 3.12 2.81
C GLY A 80 -8.22 1.67 3.02
N ASP A 81 -9.10 1.17 2.16
CA ASP A 81 -9.55 -0.23 2.18
C ASP A 81 -8.40 -1.21 1.90
N LEU A 82 -7.53 -0.89 0.93
CA LEU A 82 -6.35 -1.69 0.62
C LEU A 82 -5.37 -1.73 1.80
N ASP A 83 -5.13 -0.61 2.48
CA ASP A 83 -4.27 -0.55 3.67
C ASP A 83 -4.81 -1.42 4.80
N ASN A 84 -6.12 -1.37 5.04
CA ASN A 84 -6.78 -2.22 6.03
C ASN A 84 -6.67 -3.70 5.64
N LEU A 85 -6.95 -4.05 4.38
CA LEU A 85 -6.85 -5.43 3.88
C LEU A 85 -5.43 -5.99 4.01
N VAL A 86 -4.42 -5.19 3.69
CA VAL A 86 -3.01 -5.58 3.82
C VAL A 86 -2.64 -5.79 5.28
N ARG A 87 -3.07 -4.90 6.19
CA ARG A 87 -2.84 -5.06 7.63
C ARG A 87 -3.47 -6.35 8.16
N ASP A 88 -4.72 -6.58 7.81
CA ASP A 88 -5.49 -7.79 8.12
C ASP A 88 -4.81 -9.07 7.63
N ALA A 89 -4.17 -9.03 6.45
CA ALA A 89 -3.44 -10.16 5.90
C ALA A 89 -2.13 -10.42 6.66
N ILE A 90 -1.41 -9.35 7.04
CA ILE A 90 -0.17 -9.44 7.82
C ILE A 90 -0.44 -9.99 9.23
N GLU A 91 -1.52 -9.55 9.88
CA GLU A 91 -1.90 -10.01 11.22
C GLU A 91 -2.20 -11.51 11.24
N ARG A 92 -2.99 -12.01 10.27
CA ARG A 92 -3.30 -13.45 10.14
C ARG A 92 -2.05 -14.31 9.93
N LEU A 93 -1.04 -13.79 9.22
CA LEU A 93 0.24 -14.49 9.04
C LEU A 93 1.05 -14.52 10.34
N GLY A 94 1.01 -13.44 11.14
CA GLY A 94 1.66 -13.39 12.45
C GLY A 94 1.02 -14.33 13.49
N GLU A 95 -0.29 -14.53 13.41
CA GLU A 95 -1.03 -15.45 14.29
C GLU A 95 -0.69 -16.93 14.02
N ALA A 96 -0.43 -17.29 12.75
CA ALA A 96 -0.08 -18.66 12.37
C ALA A 96 1.29 -19.14 12.90
N ASP A 97 2.20 -18.23 13.24
CA ASP A 97 3.54 -18.52 13.79
C ASP A 97 3.58 -18.53 15.35
N GLY A 98 2.49 -18.14 16.02
CA GLY A 98 2.44 -17.93 17.47
C GLY A 98 1.97 -19.13 18.32
N ASP A 99 1.25 -20.09 17.73
CA ASP A 99 0.52 -21.12 18.50
C ASP A 99 1.40 -22.29 18.98
N ASP A 100 2.61 -22.46 18.42
CA ASP A 100 3.47 -23.63 18.72
C ASP A 100 4.32 -23.47 20.00
N ARG A 101 4.38 -22.25 20.58
CA ARG A 101 5.20 -21.95 21.78
C ARG A 101 4.43 -21.95 23.10
N SER A 102 3.10 -21.83 23.08
CA SER A 102 2.29 -21.80 24.32
C SER A 102 2.15 -23.18 24.98
N VAL A 103 2.29 -24.27 24.22
CA VAL A 103 2.13 -25.63 24.76
C VAL A 103 3.41 -26.07 25.48
N ALA A 104 4.60 -25.69 24.99
CA ALA A 104 5.88 -26.12 25.58
C ALA A 104 6.15 -25.56 26.98
N ASP A 105 5.74 -24.32 27.27
CA ASP A 105 5.93 -23.71 28.59
C ASP A 105 4.98 -24.28 29.66
N GLN A 106 3.80 -24.78 29.26
CA GLN A 106 2.85 -25.42 30.18
C GLN A 106 3.35 -26.79 30.69
N PHE A 107 4.26 -27.45 29.96
CA PHE A 107 4.87 -28.71 30.38
C PHE A 107 6.12 -28.55 31.26
N LEU A 108 6.78 -27.39 31.26
CA LEU A 108 7.99 -27.13 32.07
C LEU A 108 7.70 -26.62 33.49
N ALA A 109 6.45 -26.26 33.80
CA ALA A 109 6.04 -25.82 35.13
C ALA A 109 5.56 -26.97 36.05
N GLY A 110 5.49 -28.20 35.55
CA GLY A 110 4.84 -29.34 36.23
C GLY A 110 5.74 -30.26 37.05
N ASP A 111 7.05 -30.08 37.05
CA ASP A 111 7.96 -30.96 37.82
C ASP A 111 8.96 -30.14 38.64
N ARG A 112 8.55 -29.79 39.87
CA ARG A 112 9.49 -29.60 40.98
C ARG A 112 8.91 -30.29 42.22
N PRO A 113 9.71 -31.13 42.90
CA PRO A 113 9.27 -31.98 44.00
C PRO A 113 8.87 -31.20 45.25
#